data_AF-A0A4P1R5I4-F1
#
_entry.id   AF-A0A4P1R5I4-F1
#
_cell.length_a   1.000
_cell.length_b   1.000
_cell.length_c   1.000
_cell.angle_alpha   90.00
_cell.angle_beta   90.00
_cell.angle_gamma   90.00
#
_symmetry.space_group_name_H-M   'P 1'
#
loop_
_entity.id
_entity.type
_entity.pdbx_description
1 polymer ?
#
loop_
_entity_poly.entity_id
_entity_poly.type
_entity_poly.pdbx_seq_one_letter_code
_entity_poly.pdbx_strand_id
1 'polypeptide(L)'
;MYVCSELCSSILMMHFNIEGASLNRGLSAGESYPLIHSVNARLPNATIQDARLCKPGTLDPRKVRGKILICVRSDTTQSVSEGQQAAIAGAVAVFVNNDKKSGNTLLAEPHILSGASVNENDPEWEHGTDDHNKSRNLVAYMTAAKTYIGIKPAPIMAGFSSRGPSVVQPLILQINVTRTVTNVGSPSTYVVKTHMLEGFKVVVEPSSLTFKKTGQKKIFRVILMQKDVPLHGFPIFGNLSWIDGIYHKVTSPIVVLPS
;
A
#
# COMPACT_ATOMS: atom_id res chain seq x y z
N MET A 1 2.20 11.13 8.00
CA MET A 1 3.65 11.04 7.81
C MET A 1 3.88 10.02 6.72
N TYR A 2 4.01 10.51 5.48
CA TYR A 2 4.05 9.67 4.29
C TYR A 2 5.49 9.51 3.90
N VAL A 3 5.90 8.27 3.70
CA VAL A 3 7.24 8.01 3.26
C VAL A 3 7.13 7.35 1.91
N CYS A 4 7.62 8.05 0.90
CA CYS A 4 7.89 7.42 -0.36
C CYS A 4 8.78 6.19 -0.08
N SER A 5 8.36 5.04 -0.60
CA SER A 5 9.03 3.77 -0.32
C SER A 5 10.33 3.74 -1.11
N GLU A 6 11.42 4.08 -0.42
CA GLU A 6 12.82 3.93 -0.82
C GLU A 6 13.30 4.77 -2.01
N LEU A 7 12.52 5.04 -3.05
CA LEU A 7 12.95 5.79 -4.25
C LEU A 7 12.13 7.05 -4.46
N CYS A 8 12.68 8.18 -4.04
CA CYS A 8 11.94 9.45 -3.97
C CYS A 8 12.56 10.51 -4.84
N SER A 9 11.70 11.26 -5.55
CA SER A 9 12.09 12.50 -6.21
C SER A 9 11.53 13.68 -5.42
N SER A 10 12.32 14.74 -5.34
CA SER A 10 11.85 16.01 -4.79
C SER A 10 11.20 16.81 -5.93
N ILE A 11 9.96 17.23 -5.70
CA ILE A 11 9.16 18.01 -6.63
C ILE A 11 8.97 19.38 -6.00
N LEU A 12 9.44 20.44 -6.67
CA LEU A 12 9.19 21.79 -6.21
C LEU A 12 8.11 22.43 -7.08
N MET A 13 7.07 22.95 -6.43
CA MET A 13 5.97 23.66 -7.06
C MET A 13 5.87 25.04 -6.42
N MET A 14 6.14 26.11 -7.17
CA MET A 14 5.90 27.51 -6.74
C MET A 14 6.09 27.80 -5.22
N HIS A 15 7.24 27.35 -4.64
CA HIS A 15 7.67 27.45 -3.23
C HIS A 15 7.30 26.30 -2.26
N PHE A 16 6.64 25.24 -2.70
CA PHE A 16 6.39 24.02 -1.92
C PHE A 16 7.28 22.87 -2.40
N ASN A 17 7.85 22.12 -1.47
CA ASN A 17 8.64 20.91 -1.77
C ASN A 17 7.86 19.67 -1.34
N ILE A 18 7.61 18.79 -2.29
CA ILE A 18 6.85 17.55 -2.09
C ILE A 18 7.77 16.37 -2.43
N GLU A 19 7.68 15.31 -1.63
CA GLU A 19 8.34 14.04 -1.93
C GLU A 19 7.36 13.09 -2.63
N GLY A 20 7.69 12.73 -3.87
CA GLY A 20 6.95 11.73 -4.65
C GLY A 20 7.77 10.46 -4.84
N ALA A 21 7.09 9.32 -5.01
CA ALA A 21 7.75 8.06 -5.35
C ALA A 21 8.03 7.99 -6.86
N SER A 22 9.27 7.69 -7.25
CA SER A 22 9.69 7.75 -8.65
C SER A 22 10.92 6.90 -8.94
N LEU A 23 11.02 6.37 -10.17
CA LEU A 23 12.20 5.70 -10.70
C LEU A 23 12.98 6.56 -11.72
N ASN A 24 12.60 7.82 -11.90
CA ASN A 24 13.04 8.62 -13.03
C ASN A 24 14.35 9.39 -12.79
N ARG A 25 15.00 9.79 -13.88
CA ARG A 25 16.24 10.58 -13.88
C ARG A 25 16.01 12.09 -13.71
N GLY A 26 14.78 12.49 -13.36
CA GLY A 26 14.40 13.89 -13.20
C GLY A 26 14.06 14.58 -14.51
N LEU A 27 13.73 15.86 -14.42
CA LEU A 27 13.63 16.75 -15.58
C LEU A 27 14.98 17.45 -15.83
N SER A 28 15.11 18.12 -16.97
CA SER A 28 16.28 18.94 -17.28
C SER A 28 16.59 19.90 -16.13
N ALA A 29 17.84 19.90 -15.70
CA ALA A 29 18.26 20.58 -14.48
C ALA A 29 18.01 22.10 -14.58
N GLY A 30 17.21 22.63 -13.64
CA GLY A 30 16.92 24.06 -13.55
C GLY A 30 15.73 24.55 -14.40
N GLU A 31 15.10 23.67 -15.19
CA GLU A 31 13.93 24.04 -15.98
C GLU A 31 12.64 23.72 -15.23
N SER A 32 11.72 24.68 -15.23
CA SER A 32 10.37 24.53 -14.69
C SER A 32 9.38 24.42 -15.83
N TYR A 33 8.41 23.52 -15.68
CA TYR A 33 7.43 23.24 -16.71
C TYR A 33 6.02 23.52 -16.19
N PRO A 34 5.12 24.08 -17.01
CA PRO A 34 3.75 24.32 -16.61
C PRO A 34 3.04 23.00 -16.29
N LEU A 35 2.18 22.99 -15.27
CA LEU A 35 1.31 21.85 -14.99
C LEU A 35 -0.04 21.99 -15.68
N ILE A 36 -0.64 20.85 -15.95
CA ILE A 36 -2.03 20.77 -16.39
C ILE A 36 -2.69 19.51 -15.80
N HIS A 37 -3.86 19.69 -15.21
CA HIS A 37 -4.71 18.57 -14.81
C HIS A 37 -5.34 17.91 -16.03
N SER A 38 -5.40 16.58 -16.01
CA SER A 38 -5.94 15.79 -17.12
C SER A 38 -7.37 16.14 -17.51
N VAL A 39 -8.22 16.54 -16.54
CA VAL A 39 -9.59 17.02 -16.82
C VAL A 39 -9.60 18.33 -17.63
N ASN A 40 -8.67 19.26 -17.35
CA ASN A 40 -8.54 20.51 -18.10
C ASN A 40 -7.92 20.28 -19.50
N ALA A 41 -7.08 19.26 -19.61
CA ALA A 41 -6.49 18.78 -20.86
C ALA A 41 -7.45 17.96 -21.74
N ARG A 42 -8.67 17.68 -21.28
CA ARG A 42 -9.65 16.82 -21.94
C ARG A 42 -10.03 17.29 -23.34
N LEU A 43 -10.23 16.32 -24.24
CA LEU A 43 -10.89 16.50 -25.53
C LEU A 43 -12.40 16.73 -25.35
N PRO A 44 -13.07 17.57 -26.15
CA PRO A 44 -14.49 17.90 -25.96
C PRO A 44 -15.45 16.69 -25.90
N ASN A 45 -15.09 15.59 -26.58
CA ASN A 45 -15.88 14.37 -26.67
C ASN A 45 -15.59 13.32 -25.57
N ALA A 46 -14.55 13.51 -24.76
CA ALA A 46 -14.19 12.56 -23.71
C ALA A 46 -14.96 12.86 -22.41
N THR A 47 -15.17 11.85 -21.55
CA THR A 47 -15.79 12.08 -20.23
C THR A 47 -14.77 12.65 -19.24
N ILE A 48 -15.24 13.37 -18.21
CA ILE A 48 -14.38 13.87 -17.12
C ILE A 48 -13.67 12.70 -16.44
N GLN A 49 -14.38 11.60 -16.17
CA GLN A 49 -13.82 10.45 -15.48
C GLN A 49 -12.73 9.75 -16.29
N ASP A 50 -12.93 9.58 -17.60
CA ASP A 50 -11.93 8.93 -18.45
C ASP A 50 -10.69 9.83 -18.64
N ALA A 51 -10.91 11.14 -18.77
CA ALA A 51 -9.81 12.10 -18.82
C ALA A 51 -9.03 12.15 -17.50
N ARG A 52 -9.73 12.11 -16.36
CA ARG A 52 -9.11 12.09 -15.02
C ARG A 52 -8.09 10.96 -14.87
N LEU A 53 -8.45 9.79 -15.42
CA LEU A 53 -7.64 8.57 -15.42
C LEU A 53 -6.64 8.50 -16.59
N CYS A 54 -6.50 9.57 -17.38
CA CYS A 54 -5.62 9.64 -18.55
C CYS A 54 -5.80 8.45 -19.51
N LYS A 55 -7.05 8.04 -19.75
CA LYS A 55 -7.35 6.93 -20.64
C LYS A 55 -6.96 7.22 -22.09
N PRO A 56 -6.71 6.19 -22.90
CA PRO A 56 -6.40 6.37 -24.32
C PRO A 56 -7.46 7.19 -25.05
N GLY A 57 -7.03 8.21 -25.81
CA GLY A 57 -7.91 9.03 -26.64
C GLY A 57 -8.71 10.11 -25.92
N THR A 58 -8.39 10.43 -24.66
CA THR A 58 -9.15 11.45 -23.89
C THR A 58 -8.48 12.81 -23.79
N LEU A 59 -7.19 12.91 -24.07
CA LEU A 59 -6.36 14.10 -23.85
C LEU A 59 -6.15 14.88 -25.17
N ASP A 60 -6.27 16.21 -25.14
CA ASP A 60 -5.98 17.09 -26.29
C ASP A 60 -4.48 17.41 -26.33
N PRO A 61 -3.72 16.93 -27.33
CA PRO A 61 -2.28 17.16 -27.40
C PRO A 61 -1.92 18.65 -27.45
N ARG A 62 -2.80 19.52 -27.96
CA ARG A 62 -2.55 20.97 -28.02
C ARG A 62 -2.51 21.61 -26.63
N LYS A 63 -3.22 21.02 -25.66
CA LYS A 63 -3.25 21.48 -24.27
C LYS A 63 -2.11 20.87 -23.45
N VAL A 64 -1.69 19.64 -23.76
CA VAL A 64 -0.72 18.87 -22.98
C VAL A 64 0.73 19.10 -23.41
N ARG A 65 0.98 19.39 -24.70
CA ARG A 65 2.32 19.47 -25.25
C ARG A 65 3.23 20.43 -24.47
N GLY A 66 4.38 19.95 -24.02
CA GLY A 66 5.37 20.75 -23.29
C GLY A 66 5.05 21.00 -21.82
N LYS A 67 4.02 20.33 -21.27
CA LYS A 67 3.58 20.47 -19.87
C LYS A 67 3.76 19.19 -19.08
N ILE A 68 3.74 19.33 -17.76
CA ILE A 68 3.62 18.21 -16.83
C ILE A 68 2.13 17.87 -16.69
N LEU A 69 1.77 16.65 -17.04
CA LEU A 69 0.39 16.17 -16.96
C LEU A 69 0.14 15.54 -15.58
N ILE A 70 -0.99 15.91 -14.95
CA ILE A 70 -1.43 15.30 -13.70
C ILE A 70 -2.57 14.32 -13.99
N CYS A 71 -2.36 13.05 -13.66
CA CYS A 71 -3.32 11.96 -13.78
C CYS A 71 -3.73 11.43 -12.39
N VAL A 72 -4.89 10.81 -12.29
CA VAL A 72 -5.31 10.12 -11.07
C VAL A 72 -5.29 8.62 -11.30
N ARG A 73 -4.58 7.91 -10.43
CA ARG A 73 -4.62 6.46 -10.31
C ARG A 73 -5.91 6.01 -9.67
N SER A 74 -6.55 5.05 -10.31
CA SER A 74 -7.61 4.23 -9.69
C SER A 74 -7.11 2.80 -9.45
N ASP A 75 -7.87 2.04 -8.67
CA ASP A 75 -7.58 0.70 -8.13
C ASP A 75 -7.16 -0.38 -9.16
N THR A 76 -7.27 -0.10 -10.46
CA THR A 76 -6.92 -1.00 -11.56
C THR A 76 -5.52 -0.75 -12.15
N THR A 77 -4.49 -0.55 -11.33
CA THR A 77 -3.04 -0.70 -11.70
C THR A 77 -2.61 -0.18 -13.10
N GLN A 78 -3.17 0.94 -13.57
CA GLN A 78 -2.96 1.46 -14.94
C GLN A 78 -1.94 2.60 -15.03
N SER A 79 -1.18 2.88 -13.98
CA SER A 79 -0.37 4.10 -13.91
C SER A 79 0.80 4.15 -14.91
N VAL A 80 1.29 3.01 -15.39
CA VAL A 80 2.22 2.97 -16.54
C VAL A 80 1.51 3.38 -17.84
N SER A 81 0.25 2.98 -18.03
CA SER A 81 -0.57 3.41 -19.17
C SER A 81 -0.80 4.92 -19.13
N GLU A 82 -1.05 5.50 -17.96
CA GLU A 82 -1.18 6.96 -17.79
C GLU A 82 0.07 7.68 -18.28
N GLY A 83 1.27 7.19 -17.90
CA GLY A 83 2.54 7.70 -18.42
C GLY A 83 2.68 7.53 -19.93
N GLN A 84 2.25 6.41 -20.50
CA GLN A 84 2.28 6.22 -21.96
C GLN A 84 1.34 7.20 -22.69
N GLN A 85 0.13 7.42 -22.19
CA GLN A 85 -0.81 8.38 -22.79
C GLN A 85 -0.32 9.82 -22.65
N ALA A 86 0.31 10.16 -21.53
CA ALA A 86 0.98 11.45 -21.35
C ALA A 86 2.07 11.66 -22.41
N ALA A 87 2.89 10.64 -22.69
CA ALA A 87 3.92 10.69 -23.74
C ALA A 87 3.31 10.97 -25.12
N ILE A 88 2.27 10.21 -25.47
CA ILE A 88 1.57 10.32 -26.76
C ILE A 88 0.94 11.71 -26.92
N ALA A 89 0.41 12.29 -25.84
CA ALA A 89 -0.14 13.65 -25.83
C ALA A 89 0.94 14.75 -25.84
N GLY A 90 2.23 14.40 -25.74
CA GLY A 90 3.36 15.32 -25.79
C GLY A 90 3.75 15.95 -24.45
N ALA A 91 3.36 15.34 -23.33
CA ALA A 91 3.78 15.78 -22.00
C ALA A 91 5.30 15.57 -21.82
N VAL A 92 5.92 16.44 -21.02
CA VAL A 92 7.34 16.30 -20.65
C VAL A 92 7.52 15.48 -19.37
N ALA A 93 6.51 15.49 -18.51
CA ALA A 93 6.48 14.75 -17.27
C ALA A 93 5.05 14.30 -16.92
N VAL A 94 4.91 13.28 -16.08
CA VAL A 94 3.61 12.79 -15.58
C VAL A 94 3.65 12.69 -14.05
N PHE A 95 2.67 13.29 -13.39
CA PHE A 95 2.44 13.11 -11.97
C PHE A 95 1.17 12.31 -11.78
N VAL A 96 1.26 11.25 -10.98
CA VAL A 96 0.15 10.31 -10.76
C VAL A 96 -0.30 10.42 -9.31
N ASN A 97 -1.55 10.81 -9.11
CA ASN A 97 -2.13 10.96 -7.78
C ASN A 97 -2.94 9.74 -7.43
N ASN A 98 -2.88 9.27 -6.18
CA ASN A 98 -3.81 8.24 -5.74
C ASN A 98 -5.22 8.79 -5.57
N ASP A 99 -6.23 8.05 -6.01
CA ASP A 99 -7.59 8.29 -5.54
C ASP A 99 -7.75 7.97 -4.05
N LYS A 100 -8.81 8.52 -3.45
CA LYS A 100 -9.16 8.29 -2.03
C LYS A 100 -9.25 6.80 -1.65
N LYS A 101 -9.63 5.93 -2.59
CA LYS A 101 -9.77 4.47 -2.37
C LYS A 101 -8.42 3.76 -2.30
N SER A 102 -7.46 4.20 -3.11
CA SER A 102 -6.09 3.67 -3.14
C SER A 102 -5.25 4.11 -1.94
N GLY A 103 -5.75 5.06 -1.16
CA GLY A 103 -5.10 5.56 0.05
C GLY A 103 -3.74 6.21 -0.24
N ASN A 104 -2.88 6.25 0.77
CA ASN A 104 -1.67 7.07 0.75
C ASN A 104 -0.41 6.34 0.26
N THR A 105 -0.54 5.14 -0.31
CA THR A 105 0.61 4.34 -0.76
C THR A 105 1.15 4.85 -2.10
N LEU A 106 2.27 5.56 -2.06
CA LEU A 106 2.98 5.98 -3.27
C LEU A 106 3.83 4.82 -3.80
N LEU A 107 3.72 4.54 -5.11
CA LEU A 107 4.52 3.52 -5.78
C LEU A 107 5.54 4.20 -6.69
N ALA A 108 6.79 3.74 -6.65
CA ALA A 108 7.80 4.16 -7.61
C ALA A 108 7.61 3.33 -8.89
N GLU A 109 7.05 3.94 -9.93
CA GLU A 109 6.66 3.25 -11.17
C GLU A 109 7.55 3.62 -12.36
N PRO A 110 7.80 2.68 -13.29
CA PRO A 110 8.63 2.90 -14.47
C PRO A 110 7.79 3.54 -15.59
N HIS A 111 7.54 4.84 -15.48
CA HIS A 111 6.93 5.60 -16.57
C HIS A 111 7.92 5.77 -17.75
N ILE A 112 7.38 5.90 -18.97
CA ILE A 112 8.18 6.09 -20.20
C ILE A 112 8.82 7.48 -20.25
N LEU A 113 8.16 8.46 -19.66
CA LEU A 113 8.69 9.78 -19.40
C LEU A 113 8.93 9.98 -17.91
N SER A 114 9.66 11.05 -17.60
CA SER A 114 9.90 11.49 -16.23
C SER A 114 8.58 11.63 -15.48
N GLY A 115 8.38 10.86 -14.42
CA GLY A 115 7.16 10.89 -13.63
C GLY A 115 7.31 10.43 -12.20
N ALA A 116 6.33 10.77 -11.39
CA ALA A 116 6.31 10.46 -9.97
C ALA A 116 4.87 10.25 -9.49
N SER A 117 4.69 9.29 -8.59
CA SER A 117 3.46 9.20 -7.80
C SER A 117 3.51 10.18 -6.63
N VAL A 118 2.48 11.00 -6.50
CA VAL A 118 2.34 12.01 -5.45
C VAL A 118 1.03 11.83 -4.69
N ASN A 119 0.93 12.39 -3.49
CA ASN A 119 -0.26 12.26 -2.65
C ASN A 119 -1.22 13.44 -2.88
N GLU A 120 -2.53 13.16 -2.94
CA GLU A 120 -3.62 14.12 -3.14
C GLU A 120 -3.89 15.02 -1.92
N ASN A 121 -3.36 14.70 -0.73
CA ASN A 121 -3.62 15.47 0.50
C ASN A 121 -2.96 16.86 0.56
N ASP A 122 -2.17 17.27 -0.44
CA ASP A 122 -1.70 18.65 -0.51
C ASP A 122 -2.81 19.54 -1.09
N PRO A 123 -3.28 20.55 -0.34
CA PRO A 123 -4.45 21.36 -0.70
C PRO A 123 -4.30 22.10 -2.05
N GLU A 124 -3.08 22.18 -2.59
CA GLU A 124 -2.82 22.77 -3.91
C GLU A 124 -3.18 21.82 -5.09
N TRP A 125 -3.22 20.51 -4.87
CA TRP A 125 -3.56 19.49 -5.89
C TRP A 125 -5.06 19.18 -5.97
N GLU A 126 -5.82 19.42 -4.90
CA GLU A 126 -7.28 19.24 -4.87
C GLU A 126 -8.02 20.19 -5.82
N HIS A 127 -7.38 21.29 -6.24
CA HIS A 127 -8.01 22.36 -7.01
C HIS A 127 -8.21 22.05 -8.49
N GLY A 128 -7.91 20.84 -8.99
CA GLY A 128 -7.99 20.52 -10.42
C GLY A 128 -8.95 19.41 -10.82
N THR A 129 -9.93 19.06 -9.97
CA THR A 129 -10.84 17.93 -10.19
C THR A 129 -12.14 18.29 -10.94
N ASP A 130 -12.46 19.58 -11.05
CA ASP A 130 -13.64 20.09 -11.75
C ASP A 130 -13.25 21.08 -12.86
N ASP A 131 -13.97 21.05 -13.99
CA ASP A 131 -13.79 21.89 -15.20
C ASP A 131 -13.86 23.42 -14.92
N HIS A 132 -14.24 23.82 -13.70
CA HIS A 132 -14.46 25.22 -13.31
C HIS A 132 -13.24 25.91 -12.68
N ASN A 133 -12.23 25.16 -12.25
CA ASN A 133 -11.09 25.76 -11.60
C ASN A 133 -9.97 25.99 -12.61
N LYS A 134 -9.80 27.27 -13.00
CA LYS A 134 -8.68 27.67 -13.85
C LYS A 134 -7.41 27.17 -13.19
N SER A 135 -6.71 26.26 -13.87
CA SER A 135 -5.33 25.92 -13.55
C SER A 135 -4.62 27.25 -13.35
N ARG A 136 -4.24 27.56 -12.10
CA ARG A 136 -3.27 28.63 -11.86
C ARG A 136 -2.05 28.28 -12.74
N ASN A 137 -1.29 29.29 -13.17
CA ASN A 137 -0.05 29.06 -13.92
C ASN A 137 1.02 28.44 -12.98
N LEU A 138 0.73 27.24 -12.49
CA LEU A 138 1.58 26.43 -11.65
C LEU A 138 2.69 25.88 -12.55
N VAL A 139 3.91 26.03 -12.08
CA VAL A 139 5.10 25.43 -12.68
C VAL A 139 5.74 24.51 -11.66
N ALA A 140 6.27 23.38 -12.12
CA ALA A 140 7.02 22.46 -11.28
C ALA A 140 8.34 22.08 -11.93
N TYR A 141 9.31 21.75 -11.08
CA TYR A 141 10.49 20.99 -11.46
C TYR A 141 10.49 19.65 -10.70
N MET A 142 11.17 18.66 -11.26
CA MET A 142 11.40 17.36 -10.61
C MET A 142 12.88 16.99 -10.66
N THR A 143 13.47 16.63 -9.51
CA THR A 143 14.84 16.12 -9.44
C THR A 143 14.93 14.65 -9.85
N ALA A 144 16.16 14.17 -10.09
CA ALA A 144 16.39 12.74 -10.23
C ALA A 144 16.05 12.00 -8.93
N ALA A 145 15.49 10.79 -9.06
CA ALA A 145 15.14 9.95 -7.93
C ALA A 145 16.39 9.61 -7.10
N LYS A 146 16.25 9.69 -5.78
CA LYS A 146 17.25 9.31 -4.79
C LYS A 146 16.73 8.16 -3.95
N THR A 147 17.65 7.30 -3.52
CA THR A 147 17.33 6.20 -2.62
C THR A 147 17.45 6.65 -1.17
N TYR A 148 16.42 6.41 -0.37
CA TYR A 148 16.37 6.68 1.07
C TYR A 148 16.27 5.37 1.85
N ILE A 149 17.22 5.14 2.75
CA ILE A 149 17.29 3.94 3.59
C ILE A 149 16.83 4.29 5.01
N GLY A 150 16.21 3.34 5.71
CA GLY A 150 15.80 3.51 7.11
C GLY A 150 14.44 4.20 7.29
N ILE A 151 13.63 4.20 6.23
CA ILE A 151 12.24 4.67 6.25
C ILE A 151 11.40 3.88 7.28
N LYS A 152 10.54 4.60 8.02
CA LYS A 152 9.63 4.01 9.02
C LYS A 152 8.18 4.48 8.79
N PRO A 153 7.17 3.61 9.00
CA PRO A 153 7.27 2.21 9.41
C PRO A 153 7.74 1.32 8.25
N ALA A 154 8.60 0.33 8.56
CA ALA A 154 9.03 -0.70 7.63
C ALA A 154 9.24 -2.03 8.37
N PRO A 155 8.89 -3.19 7.79
CA PRO A 155 8.20 -3.35 6.51
C PRO A 155 6.71 -2.98 6.58
N ILE A 156 6.12 -2.62 5.43
CA ILE A 156 4.66 -2.48 5.26
C ILE A 156 4.18 -3.41 4.14
N MET A 157 2.95 -3.91 4.26
CA MET A 157 2.34 -4.71 3.20
C MET A 157 2.08 -3.83 1.98
N ALA A 158 2.56 -4.24 0.80
CA ALA A 158 2.29 -3.54 -0.45
C ALA A 158 0.78 -3.54 -0.76
N GLY A 159 0.26 -2.41 -1.27
CA GLY A 159 -1.18 -2.25 -1.54
C GLY A 159 -1.74 -3.24 -2.55
N PHE A 160 -0.92 -3.67 -3.52
CA PHE A 160 -1.28 -4.65 -4.55
C PHE A 160 -1.14 -6.11 -4.10
N SER A 161 -0.68 -6.37 -2.87
CA SER A 161 -0.54 -7.73 -2.37
C SER A 161 -1.91 -8.38 -2.23
N SER A 162 -2.10 -9.53 -2.88
CA SER A 162 -3.33 -10.30 -2.78
C SER A 162 -3.61 -10.68 -1.33
N ARG A 163 -4.83 -10.46 -0.87
CA ARG A 163 -5.26 -10.72 0.51
C ARG A 163 -6.09 -11.99 0.55
N GLY A 164 -5.86 -12.81 1.58
CA GLY A 164 -6.71 -13.96 1.87
C GLY A 164 -8.10 -13.56 2.41
N PRO A 165 -8.93 -14.55 2.80
CA PRO A 165 -8.64 -15.99 2.81
C PRO A 165 -8.61 -16.62 1.41
N SER A 166 -8.11 -17.86 1.33
CA SER A 166 -8.22 -18.65 0.11
C SER A 166 -9.69 -18.94 -0.20
N VAL A 167 -10.10 -18.70 -1.45
CA VAL A 167 -11.45 -19.05 -1.94
C VAL A 167 -11.62 -20.56 -2.13
N VAL A 168 -10.53 -21.32 -2.27
CA VAL A 168 -10.57 -22.79 -2.45
C VAL A 168 -10.90 -23.51 -1.15
N GLN A 169 -10.45 -22.95 -0.04
CA GLN A 169 -10.74 -23.45 1.29
C GLN A 169 -11.03 -22.27 2.21
N PRO A 170 -12.26 -21.71 2.15
CA PRO A 170 -12.69 -20.75 3.16
C PRO A 170 -12.65 -21.52 4.48
N LEU A 171 -11.74 -21.15 5.38
CA LEU A 171 -11.46 -21.92 6.59
C LEU A 171 -12.77 -22.09 7.37
N ILE A 172 -13.32 -23.31 7.34
CA ILE A 172 -14.55 -23.67 8.01
C ILE A 172 -14.29 -23.51 9.52
N LEU A 173 -15.07 -22.64 10.15
CA LEU A 173 -15.28 -22.37 11.57
C LEU A 173 -14.80 -23.48 12.54
N GLN A 174 -13.50 -23.74 12.62
CA GLN A 174 -12.98 -24.74 13.54
C GLN A 174 -12.57 -24.03 14.82
N ILE A 175 -13.55 -23.90 15.72
CA ILE A 175 -13.37 -23.37 17.07
C ILE A 175 -12.30 -24.14 17.87
N ASN A 176 -11.99 -25.39 17.49
CA ASN A 176 -11.03 -26.26 18.17
C ASN A 176 -9.98 -26.84 17.22
N VAL A 177 -8.74 -26.41 17.37
CA VAL A 177 -7.64 -26.75 16.47
C VAL A 177 -6.60 -27.59 17.21
N THR A 178 -6.35 -28.82 16.76
CA THR A 178 -5.27 -29.67 17.29
C THR A 178 -3.99 -29.47 16.49
N ARG A 179 -2.85 -29.36 17.18
CA ARG A 179 -1.52 -29.21 16.57
C ARG A 179 -0.52 -30.15 17.20
N THR A 180 0.41 -30.63 16.39
CA THR A 180 1.57 -31.40 16.84
C THR A 180 2.82 -30.57 16.59
N VAL A 181 3.66 -30.41 17.60
CA VAL A 181 4.94 -29.71 17.51
C VAL A 181 6.08 -30.67 17.80
N THR A 182 7.19 -30.48 17.09
CA THR A 182 8.42 -31.28 17.25
C THR A 182 9.52 -30.37 17.79
N ASN A 183 10.20 -30.76 18.86
CA ASN A 183 11.35 -30.02 19.35
C ASN A 183 12.54 -30.21 18.40
N VAL A 184 13.11 -29.10 17.92
CA VAL A 184 14.30 -29.09 17.05
C VAL A 184 15.54 -28.52 17.76
N GLY A 185 15.41 -28.12 19.03
CA GLY A 185 16.50 -27.61 19.84
C GLY A 185 16.86 -28.54 21.00
N SER A 186 17.54 -27.96 21.98
CA SER A 186 17.86 -28.62 23.25
C SER A 186 16.59 -28.95 24.07
N PRO A 187 16.67 -29.86 25.04
CA PRO A 187 15.57 -30.11 25.98
C PRO A 187 15.15 -28.83 26.70
N SER A 188 13.86 -28.53 26.74
CA SER A 188 13.31 -27.30 27.33
C SER A 188 11.82 -27.42 27.64
N THR A 189 11.31 -26.55 28.50
CA THR A 189 9.88 -26.43 28.80
C THR A 189 9.35 -25.12 28.28
N TYR A 190 8.30 -25.17 27.48
CA TYR A 190 7.64 -24.00 26.91
C TYR A 190 6.32 -23.73 27.63
N VAL A 191 6.04 -22.47 27.95
CA VAL A 191 4.75 -22.01 28.48
C VAL A 191 4.05 -21.15 27.44
N VAL A 192 2.75 -21.38 27.26
CA VAL A 192 1.96 -20.60 26.29
C VAL A 192 1.58 -19.24 26.85
N LYS A 193 1.67 -18.21 25.99
CA LYS A 193 1.06 -16.90 26.19
C LYS A 193 0.15 -16.58 25.00
N THR A 194 -1.08 -16.19 25.28
CA THR A 194 -2.05 -15.77 24.25
C THR A 194 -2.20 -14.26 24.29
N HIS A 195 -2.15 -13.61 23.13
CA HIS A 195 -2.52 -12.20 23.02
C HIS A 195 -4.04 -12.06 22.99
N MET A 196 -4.55 -10.96 23.52
CA MET A 196 -5.98 -10.66 23.52
C MET A 196 -6.51 -10.64 22.08
N LEU A 197 -7.67 -11.28 21.88
CA LEU A 197 -8.41 -11.35 20.63
C LEU A 197 -9.81 -10.83 20.96
N GLU A 198 -10.13 -9.63 20.49
CA GLU A 198 -11.37 -8.94 20.85
C GLU A 198 -12.60 -9.81 20.54
N GLY A 199 -13.55 -9.91 21.49
CA GLY A 199 -14.73 -10.77 21.37
C GLY A 199 -14.49 -12.27 21.55
N PHE A 200 -13.25 -12.74 21.75
CA PHE A 200 -12.93 -14.17 21.92
C PHE A 200 -12.03 -14.46 23.13
N LYS A 201 -12.21 -15.65 23.70
CA LYS A 201 -11.29 -16.27 24.67
C LYS A 201 -10.51 -17.38 23.98
N VAL A 202 -9.19 -17.28 24.00
CA VAL A 202 -8.28 -18.34 23.52
C VAL A 202 -7.85 -19.20 24.70
N VAL A 203 -8.10 -20.50 24.64
CA VAL A 203 -7.68 -21.49 25.65
C VAL A 203 -6.75 -22.50 24.97
N VAL A 204 -5.64 -22.85 25.63
CA VAL A 204 -4.65 -23.79 25.10
C VAL A 204 -4.37 -24.89 26.12
N GLU A 205 -4.48 -26.15 25.68
CA GLU A 205 -4.34 -27.33 26.52
C GLU A 205 -3.34 -28.35 25.94
N PRO A 206 -2.31 -28.77 26.71
CA PRO A 206 -1.89 -28.22 28.01
C PRO A 206 -1.31 -26.80 27.87
N SER A 207 -1.23 -26.05 28.97
CA SER A 207 -0.63 -24.70 28.99
C SER A 207 0.90 -24.70 29.01
N SER A 208 1.54 -25.87 29.21
CA SER A 208 2.98 -26.06 29.16
C SER A 208 3.36 -27.34 28.41
N LEU A 209 4.50 -27.30 27.71
CA LEU A 209 5.05 -28.42 26.95
C LEU A 209 6.51 -28.65 27.32
N THR A 210 6.82 -29.78 27.94
CA THR A 210 8.19 -30.19 28.27
C THR A 210 8.74 -31.19 27.26
N PHE A 211 9.88 -30.87 26.66
CA PHE A 211 10.63 -31.73 25.76
C PHE A 211 11.94 -32.17 26.40
N LYS A 212 12.18 -33.48 26.42
CA LYS A 212 13.36 -34.12 27.03
C LYS A 212 14.49 -34.38 26.05
N LYS A 213 14.20 -34.38 24.74
CA LYS A 213 15.18 -34.62 23.68
C LYS A 213 14.77 -33.94 22.38
N THR A 214 15.74 -33.73 21.51
CA THR A 214 15.51 -33.30 20.13
C THR A 214 14.72 -34.36 19.36
N GLY A 215 13.84 -33.94 18.46
CA GLY A 215 12.93 -34.80 17.70
C GLY A 215 11.70 -35.27 18.48
N GLN A 216 11.58 -34.98 19.78
CA GLN A 216 10.38 -35.33 20.54
C GLN A 216 9.17 -34.52 20.07
N LYS A 217 8.05 -35.22 19.85
CA LYS A 217 6.77 -34.61 19.47
C LYS A 217 5.84 -34.47 20.67
N LYS A 218 5.06 -33.38 20.68
CA LYS A 218 3.98 -33.13 21.65
C LYS A 218 2.76 -32.56 20.94
N ILE A 219 1.60 -32.81 21.51
CA ILE A 219 0.30 -32.39 20.97
C ILE A 219 -0.30 -31.35 21.92
N PHE A 220 -0.93 -30.33 21.36
CA PHE A 220 -1.77 -29.39 22.10
C PHE A 220 -3.02 -29.05 21.31
N ARG A 221 -4.03 -28.52 22.01
CA ARG A 221 -5.28 -28.04 21.44
C ARG A 221 -5.43 -26.55 21.70
N VAL A 222 -5.94 -25.84 20.70
CA VAL A 222 -6.33 -24.43 20.78
C VAL A 222 -7.84 -24.37 20.66
N ILE A 223 -8.49 -23.74 21.63
CA ILE A 223 -9.94 -23.63 21.74
C ILE A 223 -10.28 -22.13 21.72
N LEU A 224 -11.12 -21.73 20.77
CA LEU A 224 -11.63 -20.37 20.62
C LEU A 224 -13.07 -20.34 21.11
N MET A 225 -13.33 -19.60 22.18
CA MET A 225 -14.68 -19.41 22.73
C MET A 225 -15.13 -17.98 22.44
N GLN A 226 -16.23 -17.81 21.73
CA GLN A 226 -16.82 -16.50 21.51
C GLN A 226 -17.40 -15.96 22.82
N LYS A 227 -17.10 -14.71 23.16
CA LYS A 227 -17.64 -14.00 24.33
C LYS A 227 -18.72 -13.02 23.93
N ASP A 228 -18.49 -12.26 22.87
CA ASP A 228 -19.37 -11.23 22.34
C ASP A 228 -19.52 -11.40 20.82
N VAL A 229 -20.57 -10.80 20.23
CA VAL A 229 -20.64 -10.66 18.76
C VAL A 229 -19.75 -9.49 18.37
N PRO A 230 -18.64 -9.71 17.65
CA PRO A 230 -17.77 -8.61 17.25
C PRO A 230 -18.52 -7.63 16.34
N LEU A 231 -18.24 -6.34 16.49
CA LEU A 231 -18.74 -5.30 15.60
C LEU A 231 -18.43 -5.66 14.13
N HIS A 232 -19.46 -5.56 13.29
CA HIS A 232 -19.42 -6.01 11.89
C HIS A 232 -18.25 -5.40 11.10
N GLY A 233 -17.66 -6.21 10.21
CA GLY A 233 -17.01 -5.74 8.98
C GLY A 233 -15.50 -5.94 8.83
N PHE A 234 -14.76 -6.25 9.91
CA PHE A 234 -13.29 -6.41 9.83
C PHE A 234 -12.77 -7.73 10.42
N PRO A 235 -11.72 -8.34 9.84
CA PRO A 235 -11.01 -9.46 10.45
C PRO A 235 -10.39 -9.09 11.80
N ILE A 236 -10.45 -10.02 12.75
CA ILE A 236 -9.85 -9.89 14.08
C ILE A 236 -8.58 -10.71 14.12
N PHE A 237 -7.50 -10.08 14.59
CA PHE A 237 -6.17 -10.67 14.63
C PHE A 237 -5.71 -10.87 16.07
N GLY A 238 -5.09 -12.02 16.33
CA GLY A 238 -4.36 -12.28 17.56
C GLY A 238 -3.25 -13.30 17.32
N ASN A 239 -2.65 -13.79 18.40
CA ASN A 239 -1.62 -14.81 18.31
C ASN A 239 -1.52 -15.61 19.62
N LEU A 240 -0.92 -16.80 19.50
CA LEU A 240 -0.40 -17.56 20.62
C LEU A 240 1.12 -17.68 20.48
N SER A 241 1.84 -17.66 21.59
CA SER A 241 3.30 -17.76 21.65
C SER A 241 3.72 -18.80 22.69
N TRP A 242 4.52 -19.78 22.29
CA TRP A 242 5.24 -20.67 23.21
C TRP A 242 6.59 -20.06 23.56
N ILE A 243 6.87 -19.90 24.85
CA ILE A 243 8.09 -19.24 25.35
C ILE A 243 8.81 -20.19 26.30
N ASP A 244 10.10 -20.44 26.09
CA ASP A 244 10.94 -21.29 26.95
C ASP A 244 11.55 -20.57 28.17
N GLY A 245 11.35 -19.25 28.25
CA GLY A 245 11.91 -18.39 29.30
C GLY A 245 13.38 -18.02 29.08
N ILE A 246 13.99 -18.47 28.00
CA ILE A 246 15.40 -18.23 27.68
C ILE A 246 15.51 -17.41 26.40
N TYR A 247 15.34 -18.04 25.23
CA TYR A 247 15.56 -17.40 23.93
C TYR A 247 14.49 -17.75 22.89
N HIS A 248 13.78 -18.87 23.03
CA HIS A 248 12.88 -19.33 21.98
C HIS A 248 11.45 -18.81 22.23
N LYS A 249 10.94 -18.07 21.23
CA LYS A 249 9.52 -17.67 21.14
C LYS A 249 8.91 -18.19 19.85
N VAL A 250 8.07 -19.22 19.93
CA VAL A 250 7.37 -19.79 18.78
C VAL A 250 5.96 -19.21 18.71
N THR A 251 5.72 -18.31 17.76
CA THR A 251 4.44 -17.59 17.63
C THR A 251 3.60 -18.14 16.47
N SER A 252 2.31 -18.36 16.70
CA SER A 252 1.34 -18.69 15.66
C SER A 252 0.23 -17.63 15.63
N PRO A 253 -0.02 -16.97 14.48
CA PRO A 253 -1.12 -16.03 14.35
C PRO A 253 -2.48 -16.75 14.39
N ILE A 254 -3.49 -16.04 14.88
CA ILE A 254 -4.89 -16.47 14.89
C ILE A 254 -5.67 -15.36 14.19
N VAL A 255 -6.46 -15.73 13.18
CA VAL A 255 -7.33 -14.79 12.45
C VAL A 255 -8.75 -15.31 12.54
N VAL A 256 -9.65 -14.45 12.99
CA VAL A 256 -11.10 -14.70 12.97
C VAL A 256 -11.70 -13.78 11.92
N LEU A 257 -12.42 -14.36 10.96
CA LEU A 257 -13.13 -13.60 9.94
C LEU A 257 -14.55 -13.30 10.42
N PRO A 258 -15.09 -12.10 10.14
CA PRO A 258 -16.48 -11.81 10.41
C PRO A 258 -17.37 -12.73 9.57
N SER A 259 -18.51 -13.13 10.13
CA SER A 259 -19.59 -13.83 9.42
C SER A 259 -20.39 -12.89 8.53
#